data_AF-A0A7J4AV45-F1
#
_entry.id   AF-A0A7J4AV45-F1
#
_cell.length_a   1.000
_cell.length_b   1.000
_cell.length_c   1.000
_cell.angle_alpha   90.00
_cell.angle_beta   90.00
_cell.angle_gamma   90.00
#
_symmetry.space_group_name_H-M   'P 1'
#
loop_
_entity.id
_entity.type
_entity.pdbx_description
1 polymer ?
#
loop_
_entity_poly.entity_id
_entity_poly.type
_entity_poly.pdbx_seq_one_letter_code
_entity_poly.pdbx_strand_id
1 'polypeptide(L)'
;MRLQEYFRRVGEHANETFLPIENLKGLIIAGPGPTKYDFEKGDYLNYMLKEKVLDTVDTAYVDEQGVKEVVDKAPEIMRKVRYIEEKQIMQQFLYEIGHDTGMATYGEQEVRKALEAGAVKTLLLSEGLDIVRVKVKCNACGYEEQQTMKSQMLTSFEQNLYGKPCPKCKSPALQILEKQELIENFAQLAEYTNTEVEMISGETEEGQMLKNSFGGIAAILRFKMQNE
;
A
#
# COMPACT_ATOMS: atom_id res chain seq x y z
N MET A 1 5.96 -32.21 33.43
CA MET A 1 4.82 -31.77 34.27
C MET A 1 4.83 -30.26 34.51
N ARG A 2 5.74 -29.69 35.30
CA ARG A 2 5.69 -28.24 35.65
C ARG A 2 5.77 -27.26 34.46
N LEU A 3 6.58 -27.56 33.44
CA LEU A 3 6.72 -26.65 32.28
C LEU A 3 5.48 -26.65 31.36
N GLN A 4 4.87 -27.82 31.15
CA GLN A 4 3.64 -27.93 30.35
C GLN A 4 2.45 -27.26 31.06
N GLU A 5 2.37 -27.38 32.38
CA GLU A 5 1.38 -26.65 33.19
C GLU A 5 1.59 -25.13 33.10
N TYR A 6 2.85 -24.68 33.14
CA TYR A 6 3.19 -23.27 32.92
C TYR A 6 2.73 -22.79 31.54
N PHE A 7 3.03 -23.54 30.48
CA PHE A 7 2.59 -23.19 29.12
C PHE A 7 1.07 -23.17 28.99
N ARG A 8 0.36 -24.15 29.56
CA ARG A 8 -1.11 -24.15 29.54
C ARG A 8 -1.67 -22.90 30.22
N ARG A 9 -1.14 -22.54 31.39
CA ARG A 9 -1.55 -21.34 32.13
C ARG A 9 -1.29 -20.05 31.33
N VAL A 10 -0.14 -19.94 30.67
CA VAL A 10 0.17 -18.79 29.81
C VAL A 10 -0.79 -18.71 28.62
N GLY A 11 -1.08 -19.84 27.98
CA GLY A 11 -2.06 -19.94 26.89
C GLY A 11 -3.47 -19.55 27.33
N GLU A 12 -3.92 -19.99 28.51
CA GLU A 12 -5.20 -19.60 29.10
C GLU A 12 -5.28 -18.08 29.31
N HIS A 13 -4.25 -17.45 29.89
CA HIS A 13 -4.23 -15.99 30.05
C HIS A 13 -4.17 -15.23 28.72
N ALA A 14 -3.44 -15.75 27.74
CA ALA A 14 -3.42 -15.16 26.39
C ALA A 14 -4.84 -15.21 25.77
N ASN A 15 -5.56 -16.32 25.94
CA ASN A 15 -6.93 -16.45 25.46
C ASN A 15 -7.86 -15.44 26.13
N GLU A 16 -7.82 -15.35 27.46
CA GLU A 16 -8.63 -14.40 28.24
C GLU A 16 -8.36 -12.94 27.87
N THR A 17 -7.11 -12.61 27.57
CA THR A 17 -6.67 -11.24 27.29
C THR A 17 -6.90 -10.83 25.84
N PHE A 18 -6.56 -11.69 24.88
CA PHE A 18 -6.45 -11.31 23.47
C PHE A 18 -7.65 -11.74 22.61
N LEU A 19 -8.38 -12.79 22.97
CA LEU A 19 -9.58 -13.20 22.21
C LEU A 19 -10.71 -12.15 22.22
N PRO A 20 -10.94 -11.39 23.31
CA PRO A 20 -11.96 -10.34 23.30
C PRO A 20 -11.63 -9.14 22.38
N ILE A 21 -10.39 -9.04 21.88
CA ILE A 21 -9.96 -7.94 21.01
C ILE A 21 -10.33 -8.28 19.56
N GLU A 22 -11.51 -7.80 19.12
CA GLU A 22 -12.07 -8.11 17.79
C GLU A 22 -11.11 -7.81 16.63
N ASN A 23 -10.36 -6.71 16.72
CA ASN A 23 -9.48 -6.21 15.67
C ASN A 23 -7.98 -6.48 15.94
N LEU A 24 -7.65 -7.49 16.74
CA LEU A 24 -6.25 -7.88 16.99
C LEU A 24 -5.54 -8.22 15.67
N LYS A 25 -4.54 -7.42 15.30
CA LYS A 25 -3.81 -7.59 14.03
C LYS A 25 -2.70 -8.63 14.09
N GLY A 26 -2.08 -8.80 15.25
CA GLY A 26 -0.99 -9.73 15.41
C GLY A 26 -0.53 -9.88 16.86
N LEU A 27 0.30 -10.89 17.09
CA LEU A 27 0.92 -11.21 18.36
C LEU A 27 2.42 -11.41 18.16
N ILE A 28 3.22 -11.00 19.14
CA ILE A 28 4.65 -11.28 19.16
C ILE A 28 4.91 -12.12 20.40
N ILE A 29 5.58 -13.25 20.23
CA ILE A 29 6.01 -14.09 21.34
C ILE A 29 7.44 -13.72 21.67
N ALA A 30 7.76 -13.46 22.94
CA ALA A 30 9.09 -13.02 23.33
C ALA A 30 9.59 -13.73 24.58
N GLY A 31 10.91 -13.92 24.66
CA GLY A 31 11.55 -14.50 25.84
C GLY A 31 13.00 -14.95 25.60
N PRO A 32 13.76 -15.16 26.68
CA PRO A 32 15.14 -15.63 26.59
C PRO A 32 15.18 -17.12 26.23
N GLY A 33 16.18 -17.50 25.43
CA GLY A 33 16.50 -18.89 25.15
C GLY A 33 15.40 -19.65 24.38
N PRO A 34 15.42 -20.99 24.41
CA PRO A 34 14.58 -21.79 23.51
C PRO A 34 13.11 -21.91 23.94
N THR A 35 12.79 -21.62 25.21
CA THR A 35 11.48 -21.91 25.82
C THR A 35 10.30 -21.28 25.08
N LYS A 36 10.48 -20.10 24.48
CA LYS A 36 9.44 -19.43 23.67
C LYS A 36 9.07 -20.21 22.41
N TYR A 37 10.04 -20.88 21.77
CA TYR A 37 9.79 -21.68 20.57
C TYR A 37 9.06 -22.98 20.92
N ASP A 38 9.34 -23.56 22.08
CA ASP A 38 8.61 -24.73 22.57
C ASP A 38 7.15 -24.38 22.89
N PHE A 39 6.90 -23.18 23.42
CA PHE A 39 5.57 -22.65 23.64
C PHE A 39 4.81 -22.40 22.33
N GLU A 40 5.43 -21.70 21.37
CA GLU A 40 4.87 -21.40 20.05
C GLU A 40 4.52 -22.67 19.25
N LYS A 41 5.44 -23.64 19.19
CA LYS A 41 5.24 -24.91 18.48
C LYS A 41 4.18 -25.78 19.15
N GLY A 42 4.07 -25.68 20.47
CA GLY A 42 3.08 -26.41 21.25
C GLY A 42 1.64 -26.03 20.92
N ASP A 43 0.71 -26.82 21.44
CA ASP A 43 -0.73 -26.61 21.29
C ASP A 43 -1.31 -25.97 22.57
N TYR A 44 -0.75 -24.82 22.95
CA TYR A 44 -1.13 -24.10 24.18
C TYR A 44 -1.92 -22.81 23.89
N LEU A 45 -1.72 -22.20 22.72
CA LEU A 45 -2.46 -21.03 22.27
C LEU A 45 -3.70 -21.47 21.48
N ASN A 46 -4.81 -20.76 21.65
CA ASN A 46 -5.96 -20.94 20.78
C ASN A 46 -5.58 -20.72 19.31
N TYR A 47 -6.11 -21.54 18.40
CA TYR A 47 -5.77 -21.52 16.98
C TYR A 47 -5.90 -20.12 16.35
N MET A 48 -6.91 -19.33 16.75
CA MET A 48 -7.10 -17.96 16.24
C MET A 48 -6.01 -16.99 16.67
N LEU A 49 -5.42 -17.19 17.87
CA LEU A 49 -4.27 -16.42 18.32
C LEU A 49 -2.98 -16.93 17.67
N LYS A 50 -2.86 -18.24 17.50
CA LYS A 50 -1.70 -18.88 16.87
C LYS A 50 -1.50 -18.42 15.42
N GLU A 51 -2.59 -18.29 14.65
CA GLU A 51 -2.56 -17.75 13.28
C GLU A 51 -2.15 -16.27 13.22
N LYS A 52 -2.24 -15.55 14.35
CA LYS A 52 -1.88 -14.13 14.46
C LYS A 52 -0.45 -13.90 14.94
N VAL A 53 0.34 -14.95 15.21
CA VAL A 53 1.74 -14.78 15.63
C VAL A 53 2.57 -14.25 14.46
N LEU A 54 3.09 -13.03 14.61
CA LEU A 54 3.88 -12.31 13.61
C LEU A 54 5.36 -12.70 13.66
N ASP A 55 5.91 -12.83 14.87
CA ASP A 55 7.32 -13.18 15.08
C ASP A 55 7.54 -13.73 16.51
N THR A 56 8.64 -14.46 16.68
CA THR A 56 9.10 -15.00 17.96
C THR A 56 10.51 -14.48 18.27
N VAL A 57 10.61 -13.59 19.25
CA VAL A 57 11.75 -12.69 19.46
C VAL A 57 12.55 -13.04 20.71
N ASP A 58 13.87 -13.07 20.60
CA ASP A 58 14.76 -13.17 21.76
C ASP A 58 14.78 -11.86 22.57
N THR A 59 14.62 -11.99 23.89
CA THR A 59 14.81 -10.90 24.85
C THR A 59 15.81 -11.29 25.93
N ALA A 60 16.47 -10.31 26.55
CA ALA A 60 17.35 -10.56 27.69
C ALA A 60 16.57 -10.72 29.00
N TYR A 61 15.41 -10.07 29.11
CA TYR A 61 14.57 -10.07 30.31
C TYR A 61 13.16 -10.61 30.02
N VAL A 62 12.48 -11.06 31.09
CA VAL A 62 11.10 -11.61 31.06
C VAL A 62 10.08 -10.72 31.78
N ASP A 63 10.53 -9.59 32.33
CA ASP A 63 9.70 -8.59 32.98
C ASP A 63 9.36 -7.45 32.01
N GLU A 64 8.91 -6.30 32.55
CA GLU A 64 8.57 -5.12 31.75
C GLU A 64 9.71 -4.62 30.86
N GLN A 65 10.98 -4.88 31.20
CA GLN A 65 12.11 -4.51 30.35
C GLN A 65 12.16 -5.37 29.08
N GLY A 66 11.81 -6.66 29.19
CA GLY A 66 11.67 -7.54 28.03
C GLY A 66 10.60 -7.04 27.06
N VAL A 67 9.49 -6.50 27.58
CA VAL A 67 8.45 -5.88 26.73
C VAL A 67 8.99 -4.65 25.98
N LYS A 68 9.79 -3.81 26.63
CA LYS A 68 10.43 -2.65 25.97
C LYS A 68 11.38 -3.08 24.86
N GLU A 69 12.18 -4.13 25.07
CA GLU A 69 13.05 -4.67 24.02
C GLU A 69 12.25 -5.14 22.79
N VAL A 70 11.08 -5.74 22.99
CA VAL A 70 10.20 -6.13 21.88
C VAL A 70 9.66 -4.91 21.15
N VAL A 71 9.25 -3.87 21.89
CA VAL A 71 8.80 -2.59 21.29
C VAL A 71 9.91 -1.96 20.46
N ASP A 72 11.16 -1.98 20.94
CA ASP A 72 12.31 -1.46 20.19
C ASP A 72 12.57 -2.24 18.89
N LYS A 73 12.25 -3.55 18.87
CA LYS A 73 12.36 -4.42 17.68
C LYS A 73 11.12 -4.40 16.79
N ALA A 74 9.99 -3.90 17.28
CA ALA A 74 8.71 -3.91 16.55
C ALA A 74 8.80 -3.26 15.16
N PRO A 75 9.53 -2.15 14.91
CA PRO A 75 9.64 -1.58 13.57
C PRO A 75 10.19 -2.55 12.52
N GLU A 76 11.16 -3.40 12.87
CA GLU A 76 11.72 -4.39 11.95
C GLU A 76 10.70 -5.49 11.64
N ILE A 77 9.99 -5.96 12.66
CA ILE A 77 8.93 -6.97 12.53
C ILE A 77 7.81 -6.45 11.63
N MET A 78 7.36 -5.22 11.87
CA MET A 78 6.29 -4.60 11.08
C MET A 78 6.71 -4.40 9.62
N ARG A 79 7.97 -4.05 9.36
CA ARG A 79 8.50 -4.00 7.98
C ARG A 79 8.43 -5.35 7.28
N LYS A 80 8.76 -6.45 7.98
CA LYS A 80 8.64 -7.82 7.42
C LYS A 80 7.18 -8.17 7.10
N VAL A 81 6.25 -7.84 8.01
CA VAL A 81 4.82 -8.06 7.80
C VAL A 81 4.34 -7.29 6.56
N ARG A 82 4.67 -6.00 6.47
CA ARG A 82 4.30 -5.17 5.32
C ARG A 82 4.87 -5.73 4.01
N TYR A 83 6.12 -6.17 4.01
CA TYR A 83 6.74 -6.81 2.85
C TYR A 83 5.96 -8.04 2.37
N ILE A 84 5.50 -8.89 3.30
CA ILE A 84 4.69 -10.08 2.97
C ILE A 84 3.33 -9.67 2.39
N GLU A 85 2.66 -8.67 2.96
CA GLU A 85 1.39 -8.15 2.46
C GLU A 85 1.54 -7.59 1.02
N GLU A 86 2.52 -6.72 0.80
CA GLU A 86 2.83 -6.14 -0.52
C GLU A 86 3.08 -7.24 -1.56
N LYS A 87 3.83 -8.27 -1.17
CA LYS A 87 4.12 -9.42 -2.01
C LYS A 87 2.86 -10.19 -2.39
N GLN A 88 1.97 -10.47 -1.44
CA GLN A 88 0.72 -11.19 -1.71
C GLN A 88 -0.19 -10.41 -2.66
N ILE A 89 -0.33 -9.11 -2.44
CA ILE A 89 -1.15 -8.24 -3.28
C ILE A 89 -0.58 -8.19 -4.71
N MET A 90 0.73 -8.02 -4.85
CA MET A 90 1.39 -8.02 -6.16
C MET A 90 1.31 -9.36 -6.87
N GLN A 91 1.42 -10.48 -6.15
CA GLN A 91 1.20 -11.82 -6.71
C GLN A 91 -0.23 -11.99 -7.22
N GLN A 92 -1.23 -11.49 -6.48
CA GLN A 92 -2.61 -11.50 -6.95
C GLN A 92 -2.76 -10.68 -8.24
N PHE A 93 -2.23 -9.47 -8.28
CA PHE A 93 -2.25 -8.64 -9.50
C PHE A 93 -1.59 -9.36 -10.70
N LEU A 94 -0.40 -9.92 -10.50
CA LEU A 94 0.33 -10.66 -11.55
C LEU A 94 -0.42 -11.92 -11.99
N TYR A 95 -1.13 -12.60 -11.08
CA TYR A 95 -1.96 -13.75 -11.42
C TYR A 95 -3.07 -13.35 -12.40
N GLU A 96 -3.78 -12.25 -12.14
CA GLU A 96 -4.86 -11.76 -13.01
C GLU A 96 -4.35 -11.37 -14.40
N ILE A 97 -3.17 -10.73 -14.48
CA ILE A 97 -2.52 -10.37 -15.74
C ILE A 97 -2.05 -11.63 -16.49
N GLY A 98 -1.35 -12.54 -15.81
CA GLY A 98 -0.73 -13.72 -16.43
C GLY A 98 -1.73 -14.78 -16.92
N HIS A 99 -2.96 -14.75 -16.40
CA HIS A 99 -4.05 -15.65 -16.83
C HIS A 99 -5.08 -14.98 -17.74
N ASP A 100 -4.83 -13.74 -18.18
CA ASP A 100 -5.74 -12.97 -19.03
C ASP A 100 -7.18 -12.94 -18.50
N THR A 101 -7.34 -12.86 -17.17
CA THR A 101 -8.66 -12.93 -16.56
C THR A 101 -9.50 -11.71 -16.91
N GLY A 102 -8.86 -10.57 -17.23
CA GLY A 102 -9.49 -9.27 -17.44
C GLY A 102 -9.84 -8.55 -16.14
N MET A 103 -9.32 -9.01 -15.00
CA MET A 103 -9.59 -8.46 -13.66
C MET A 103 -8.45 -7.60 -13.12
N ALA A 104 -7.50 -7.18 -13.97
CA ALA A 104 -6.44 -6.27 -13.61
C ALA A 104 -6.19 -5.26 -14.73
N THR A 105 -5.76 -4.07 -14.36
CA THR A 105 -5.36 -3.00 -15.30
C THR A 105 -4.19 -2.22 -14.74
N TYR A 106 -3.44 -1.54 -15.59
CA TYR A 106 -2.26 -0.77 -15.20
C TYR A 106 -2.02 0.43 -16.11
N GLY A 107 -1.22 1.37 -15.62
CA GLY A 107 -0.98 2.65 -16.25
C GLY A 107 -2.03 3.70 -15.90
N GLU A 108 -1.60 4.95 -15.86
CA GLU A 108 -2.40 6.08 -15.37
C GLU A 108 -3.77 6.20 -16.05
N GLN A 109 -3.82 6.11 -17.39
CA GLN A 109 -5.05 6.33 -18.15
C GLN A 109 -6.09 5.22 -17.92
N GLU A 110 -5.67 3.96 -18.03
CA GLU A 110 -6.59 2.82 -17.90
C GLU A 110 -7.05 2.62 -16.47
N VAL A 111 -6.16 2.82 -15.48
CA VAL A 111 -6.53 2.77 -14.06
C VAL A 111 -7.51 3.90 -13.71
N ARG A 112 -7.31 5.10 -14.26
CA ARG A 112 -8.24 6.22 -14.05
C ARG A 112 -9.63 5.93 -14.62
N LYS A 113 -9.73 5.42 -15.85
CA LYS A 113 -11.01 5.01 -16.44
C LYS A 113 -11.70 3.96 -15.58
N ALA A 114 -10.93 2.97 -15.08
CA ALA A 114 -11.48 1.92 -14.23
C ALA A 114 -11.97 2.46 -12.87
N LEU A 115 -11.27 3.43 -12.28
CA LEU A 115 -11.71 4.12 -11.06
C LEU A 115 -13.01 4.89 -11.31
N GLU A 116 -13.06 5.71 -12.36
CA GLU A 116 -14.24 6.50 -12.73
C GLU A 116 -15.47 5.61 -13.03
N ALA A 117 -15.25 4.41 -13.56
CA ALA A 117 -16.29 3.40 -13.76
C ALA A 117 -16.67 2.62 -12.48
N GLY A 118 -16.01 2.88 -11.35
CA GLY A 118 -16.23 2.17 -10.08
C GLY A 118 -15.77 0.70 -10.09
N ALA A 119 -14.96 0.30 -11.08
CA ALA A 119 -14.55 -1.08 -11.30
C ALA A 119 -13.38 -1.52 -10.41
N VAL A 120 -12.63 -0.60 -9.81
CA VAL A 120 -11.42 -0.93 -9.05
C VAL A 120 -11.76 -1.42 -7.64
N LYS A 121 -11.26 -2.61 -7.30
CA LYS A 121 -11.29 -3.17 -5.95
C LYS A 121 -10.19 -2.56 -5.10
N THR A 122 -8.96 -2.72 -5.57
CA THR A 122 -7.73 -2.35 -4.88
C THR A 122 -6.84 -1.62 -5.88
N LEU A 123 -6.48 -0.38 -5.56
CA LEU A 123 -5.57 0.47 -6.30
C LEU A 123 -4.15 0.30 -5.74
N LEU A 124 -3.18 0.04 -6.61
CA LEU A 124 -1.78 -0.15 -6.27
C LEU A 124 -0.98 1.06 -6.74
N LEU A 125 -0.35 1.76 -5.82
CA LEU A 125 0.49 2.93 -6.11
C LEU A 125 1.89 2.70 -5.58
N SER A 126 2.90 2.91 -6.42
CA SER A 126 4.30 2.89 -5.97
C SER A 126 4.63 4.18 -5.23
N GLU A 127 5.26 4.06 -4.05
CA GLU A 127 5.80 5.21 -3.31
C GLU A 127 6.87 5.97 -4.12
N GLY A 128 7.49 5.32 -5.09
CA GLY A 128 8.51 5.92 -5.94
C GLY A 128 7.96 6.81 -7.06
N LEU A 129 6.66 7.11 -7.09
CA LEU A 129 6.01 7.99 -8.07
C LEU A 129 6.20 9.47 -7.72
N ASP A 130 7.25 10.08 -8.29
CA ASP A 130 7.49 11.52 -8.20
C ASP A 130 6.91 12.24 -9.44
N ILE A 131 5.58 12.26 -9.53
CA ILE A 131 4.84 12.74 -10.70
C ILE A 131 3.74 13.71 -10.26
N VAL A 132 3.61 14.81 -10.99
CA VAL A 132 2.62 15.87 -10.77
C VAL A 132 1.70 15.96 -11.99
N ARG A 133 0.41 16.14 -11.72
CA ARG A 133 -0.62 16.45 -12.70
C ARG A 133 -0.93 17.94 -12.65
N VAL A 134 -0.85 18.59 -13.81
CA VAL A 134 -1.05 20.03 -13.95
C VAL A 134 -2.24 20.27 -14.87
N LYS A 135 -3.18 21.10 -14.43
CA LYS A 135 -4.30 21.58 -15.25
C LYS A 135 -3.96 22.97 -15.77
N VAL A 136 -3.81 23.09 -17.09
CA VAL A 136 -3.55 24.35 -17.78
C VAL A 136 -4.85 24.91 -18.32
N LYS A 137 -5.06 26.22 -18.16
CA LYS A 137 -6.22 26.95 -18.69
C LYS A 137 -5.79 28.17 -19.49
N CYS A 138 -6.47 28.44 -20.60
CA CYS A 138 -6.33 29.68 -21.35
C CYS A 138 -7.37 30.71 -20.88
N ASN A 139 -6.91 31.85 -20.34
CA ASN A 139 -7.81 32.91 -19.89
C ASN A 139 -8.52 33.65 -21.02
N ALA A 140 -8.00 33.57 -22.26
CA ALA A 140 -8.60 34.27 -23.41
C ALA A 140 -9.77 33.50 -24.06
N CYS A 141 -9.77 32.16 -24.02
CA CYS A 141 -10.79 31.35 -24.72
C CYS A 141 -11.34 30.17 -23.92
N GLY A 142 -10.90 29.97 -22.68
CA GLY A 142 -11.35 28.90 -21.80
C GLY A 142 -10.86 27.51 -22.18
N TYR A 143 -9.85 27.37 -23.07
CA TYR A 143 -9.22 26.08 -23.36
C TYR A 143 -8.62 25.48 -22.08
N GLU A 144 -8.87 24.20 -21.81
CA GLU A 144 -8.29 23.47 -20.68
C GLU A 144 -7.58 22.20 -21.17
N GLU A 145 -6.42 21.92 -20.61
CA GLU A 145 -5.62 20.73 -20.89
C GLU A 145 -5.03 20.21 -19.58
N GLN A 146 -4.89 18.88 -19.46
CA GLN A 146 -4.19 18.26 -18.34
C GLN A 146 -2.92 17.58 -18.83
N GLN A 147 -1.82 17.81 -18.13
CA GLN A 147 -0.54 17.18 -18.43
C GLN A 147 0.06 16.58 -17.16
N THR A 148 0.61 15.38 -17.33
CA THR A 148 1.30 14.65 -16.26
C THR A 148 2.80 14.67 -16.55
N MET A 149 3.62 15.03 -15.56
CA MET A 149 5.08 15.12 -15.70
C MET A 149 5.80 14.85 -14.39
N LYS A 150 7.09 14.54 -14.45
CA LYS A 150 7.92 14.41 -13.24
C LYS A 150 7.98 15.74 -12.48
N SER A 151 7.96 15.70 -11.15
CA SER A 151 7.94 16.90 -10.30
C SER A 151 9.09 17.87 -10.60
N GLN A 152 10.27 17.32 -10.85
CA GLN A 152 11.49 18.05 -11.25
C GLN A 152 11.37 18.83 -12.57
N MET A 153 10.45 18.46 -13.47
CA MET A 153 10.20 19.17 -14.73
C MET A 153 9.17 20.31 -14.57
N LEU A 154 8.53 20.45 -13.41
CA LEU A 154 7.46 21.40 -13.22
C LEU A 154 7.92 22.85 -13.39
N THR A 155 9.05 23.22 -12.79
CA THR A 155 9.60 24.59 -12.87
C THR A 155 9.93 24.98 -14.32
N SER A 156 10.52 24.05 -15.09
CA SER A 156 10.83 24.30 -16.50
C SER A 156 9.57 24.34 -17.35
N PHE A 157 8.55 23.54 -17.02
CA PHE A 157 7.25 23.60 -17.67
C PHE A 157 6.55 24.95 -17.44
N GLU A 158 6.52 25.46 -16.22
CA GLU A 158 5.98 26.78 -15.85
C GLU A 158 6.62 27.91 -16.67
N GLN A 159 7.95 27.91 -16.77
CA GLN A 159 8.69 28.88 -17.55
C GLN A 159 8.37 28.80 -19.04
N ASN A 160 8.28 27.58 -19.59
CA ASN A 160 7.95 27.36 -21.00
C ASN A 160 6.49 27.65 -21.34
N LEU A 161 5.59 27.66 -20.34
CA LEU A 161 4.19 28.03 -20.53
C LEU A 161 4.05 29.54 -20.79
N TYR A 162 4.96 30.34 -20.21
CA TYR A 162 4.96 31.79 -20.36
C TYR A 162 5.25 32.17 -21.81
N GLY A 163 4.29 32.82 -22.47
CA GLY A 163 4.42 33.21 -23.88
C GLY A 163 4.09 32.11 -24.89
N LYS A 164 3.79 30.87 -24.46
CA LYS A 164 3.36 29.80 -25.37
C LYS A 164 1.97 30.11 -25.93
N PRO A 165 1.78 30.12 -27.26
CA PRO A 165 0.48 30.40 -27.86
C PRO A 165 -0.50 29.27 -27.55
N CYS A 166 -1.72 29.63 -27.17
CA CYS A 166 -2.79 28.67 -26.94
C CYS A 166 -3.08 27.85 -28.23
N PRO A 167 -3.23 26.52 -28.16
CA PRO A 167 -3.56 25.69 -29.31
C PRO A 167 -4.87 26.10 -30.02
N LYS A 168 -5.84 26.67 -29.26
CA LYS A 168 -7.18 27.02 -29.76
C LYS A 168 -7.28 28.44 -30.31
N CYS A 169 -6.79 29.44 -29.57
CA CYS A 169 -6.94 30.85 -29.94
C CYS A 169 -5.63 31.57 -30.27
N LYS A 170 -4.48 30.89 -30.18
CA LYS A 170 -3.12 31.41 -30.42
C LYS A 170 -2.68 32.56 -29.51
N SER A 171 -3.53 33.02 -28.58
CA SER A 171 -3.17 34.01 -27.58
C SER A 171 -2.18 33.43 -26.56
N PRO A 172 -1.14 34.16 -26.13
CA PRO A 172 -0.19 33.73 -25.11
C PRO A 172 -0.78 33.90 -23.69
N ALA A 173 -1.96 33.33 -23.46
CA ALA A 173 -2.73 33.50 -22.23
C ALA A 173 -2.94 32.16 -21.48
N LEU A 174 -2.04 31.20 -21.65
CA LEU A 174 -2.03 29.93 -20.91
C LEU A 174 -1.48 30.15 -19.51
N GLN A 175 -2.17 29.60 -18.51
CA GLN A 175 -1.76 29.62 -17.10
C GLN A 175 -2.05 28.28 -16.45
N ILE A 176 -1.30 27.95 -15.41
CA ILE A 176 -1.61 26.79 -14.56
C ILE A 176 -2.78 27.18 -13.66
N LEU A 177 -3.85 26.42 -13.76
CA LEU A 177 -5.03 26.54 -12.90
C LEU A 177 -4.85 25.73 -11.62
N GLU A 178 -4.30 24.52 -11.75
CA GLU A 178 -4.18 23.57 -10.65
C GLU A 178 -2.93 22.70 -10.81
N LYS A 179 -2.28 22.40 -9.69
CA LYS A 179 -1.14 21.51 -9.57
C LYS A 179 -1.45 20.53 -8.44
N GLN A 180 -1.41 19.24 -8.73
CA GLN A 180 -1.66 18.21 -7.73
C GLN A 180 -0.70 17.04 -7.93
N GLU A 181 -0.21 16.45 -6.85
CA GLU A 181 0.57 15.22 -6.93
C GLU A 181 -0.29 14.07 -7.45
N LEU A 182 0.30 13.19 -8.25
CA LEU A 182 -0.45 12.12 -8.89
C LEU A 182 -0.98 11.12 -7.86
N ILE A 183 -0.19 10.81 -6.82
CA ILE A 183 -0.60 9.94 -5.71
C ILE A 183 -1.81 10.54 -5.00
N GLU A 184 -1.76 11.82 -4.62
CA GLU A 184 -2.87 12.52 -3.97
C GLU A 184 -4.14 12.53 -4.83
N ASN A 185 -3.98 12.78 -6.14
CA ASN A 185 -5.11 12.79 -7.07
C ASN A 185 -5.79 11.41 -7.15
N PHE A 186 -5.01 10.34 -7.22
CA PHE A 186 -5.53 8.98 -7.26
C PHE A 186 -6.14 8.55 -5.92
N ALA A 187 -5.56 8.97 -4.79
CA ALA A 187 -6.10 8.71 -3.46
C ALA A 187 -7.49 9.35 -3.29
N GLN A 188 -7.65 10.60 -3.75
CA GLN A 188 -8.96 11.27 -3.75
C GLN A 188 -9.98 10.56 -4.63
N LEU A 189 -9.59 10.16 -5.85
CA LEU A 189 -10.48 9.40 -6.73
C LEU A 189 -10.91 8.07 -6.11
N ALA A 190 -9.98 7.35 -5.48
CA ALA A 190 -10.25 6.10 -4.81
C ALA A 190 -11.21 6.29 -3.61
N GLU A 191 -11.08 7.38 -2.85
CA GLU A 191 -12.00 7.71 -1.76
C GLU A 191 -13.42 7.94 -2.29
N TYR A 192 -13.58 8.69 -3.39
CA TYR A 192 -14.89 8.91 -4.01
C TYR A 192 -15.53 7.62 -4.56
N THR A 193 -14.72 6.65 -4.98
CA THR A 193 -15.18 5.37 -5.55
C THR A 193 -15.20 4.23 -4.54
N ASN A 194 -14.93 4.54 -3.26
CA ASN A 194 -14.81 3.58 -2.17
C ASN A 194 -13.86 2.41 -2.52
N THR A 195 -12.69 2.75 -3.06
CA THR A 195 -11.64 1.83 -3.48
C THR A 195 -10.54 1.75 -2.43
N GLU A 196 -10.08 0.54 -2.15
CA GLU A 196 -8.94 0.33 -1.25
C GLU A 196 -7.65 0.79 -1.92
N VAL A 197 -6.80 1.55 -1.22
CA VAL A 197 -5.54 2.07 -1.75
C VAL A 197 -4.38 1.40 -1.02
N GLU A 198 -3.51 0.74 -1.77
CA GLU A 198 -2.32 0.09 -1.27
C GLU A 198 -1.06 0.75 -1.85
N MET A 199 -0.28 1.33 -0.94
CA MET A 199 1.04 1.90 -1.26
C MET A 199 2.09 0.79 -1.25
N ILE A 200 2.81 0.61 -2.36
CA ILE A 200 3.86 -0.41 -2.46
C ILE A 200 5.23 0.27 -2.40
N SER A 201 6.07 -0.19 -1.47
CA SER A 201 7.38 0.40 -1.24
C SER A 201 8.30 0.27 -2.44
N GLY A 202 9.01 1.34 -2.80
CA GLY A 202 10.01 1.29 -3.88
C GLY A 202 11.28 0.48 -3.55
N GLU A 203 11.42 0.02 -2.31
CA GLU A 203 12.58 -0.72 -1.82
C GLU A 203 12.48 -2.24 -2.04
N THR A 204 11.27 -2.74 -2.29
CA THR A 204 10.97 -4.17 -2.45
C THR A 204 11.09 -4.61 -3.92
N GLU A 205 11.31 -5.89 -4.17
CA GLU A 205 11.34 -6.43 -5.55
C GLU A 205 10.00 -6.18 -6.26
N GLU A 206 8.91 -6.40 -5.54
CA GLU A 206 7.54 -6.23 -6.00
C GLU A 206 7.22 -4.75 -6.30
N GLY A 207 7.67 -3.82 -5.47
CA GLY A 207 7.50 -2.39 -5.74
C GLY A 207 8.38 -1.85 -6.86
N GLN A 208 9.61 -2.35 -7.01
CA GLN A 208 10.44 -2.06 -8.18
C GLN A 208 9.78 -2.56 -9.47
N MET A 209 9.18 -3.75 -9.43
CA MET A 209 8.42 -4.29 -10.56
C MET A 209 7.21 -3.42 -10.90
N LEU A 210 6.40 -3.03 -9.91
CA LEU A 210 5.27 -2.13 -10.11
C LEU A 210 5.73 -0.83 -10.79
N LYS A 211 6.79 -0.22 -10.28
CA LYS A 211 7.34 1.04 -10.82
C LYS A 211 7.89 0.90 -12.24
N ASN A 212 8.75 -0.08 -12.47
CA ASN A 212 9.54 -0.16 -13.69
C ASN A 212 8.79 -0.84 -14.84
N SER A 213 7.97 -1.86 -14.55
CA SER A 213 7.26 -2.65 -15.56
C SER A 213 5.86 -2.15 -15.83
N PHE A 214 5.18 -1.60 -14.82
CA PHE A 214 3.78 -1.18 -14.91
C PHE A 214 3.57 0.34 -14.77
N GLY A 215 4.66 1.12 -14.72
CA GLY A 215 4.60 2.58 -14.63
C GLY A 215 4.22 3.10 -13.24
N GLY A 216 4.26 2.25 -12.21
CA GLY A 216 4.00 2.60 -10.81
C GLY A 216 2.54 2.65 -10.41
N ILE A 217 1.60 2.44 -11.33
CA ILE A 217 0.16 2.55 -11.09
C ILE A 217 -0.52 1.32 -11.66
N ALA A 218 -1.18 0.55 -10.81
CA ALA A 218 -1.92 -0.65 -11.19
C ALA A 218 -3.21 -0.79 -10.37
N ALA A 219 -4.11 -1.66 -10.80
CA ALA A 219 -5.37 -1.90 -10.12
C ALA A 219 -5.84 -3.34 -10.31
N ILE A 220 -6.40 -3.91 -9.25
CA ILE A 220 -7.18 -5.14 -9.27
C ILE A 220 -8.66 -4.74 -9.30
N LEU A 221 -9.42 -5.34 -10.21
CA LEU A 221 -10.81 -4.98 -10.49
C LEU A 221 -11.80 -5.87 -9.72
N ARG A 222 -12.99 -5.33 -9.46
CA ARG A 222 -14.16 -6.05 -8.91
C ARG A 222 -14.94 -6.76 -10.02
N PHE A 223 -14.91 -6.21 -11.23
CA PHE A 223 -15.56 -6.74 -12.41
C PHE A 223 -14.79 -6.30 -13.66
N LYS A 224 -14.99 -7.03 -14.76
CA LYS A 224 -14.34 -6.75 -16.04
C LYS A 224 -14.83 -5.42 -16.60
N MET A 225 -13.91 -4.57 -17.02
CA MET A 225 -14.24 -3.43 -17.86
C MET A 225 -14.69 -3.94 -19.23
N GLN A 226 -15.92 -3.62 -19.64
CA GLN A 226 -16.33 -3.79 -21.02
C GLN A 226 -15.62 -2.69 -21.82
N ASN A 227 -14.63 -3.07 -22.61
CA ASN A 227 -14.12 -2.18 -23.64
C ASN A 227 -15.19 -2.11 -24.74
N GLU A 228 -15.81 -0.94 -24.92
CA GLU A 228 -16.51 -0.62 -26.17
C GLU A 228 -15.53 -0.56 -27.35
#